data_AF-A0A0A7KES4-F1
#
_entry.id   AF-A0A0A7KES4-F1
#
_cell.length_a   1.000
_cell.length_b   1.000
_cell.length_c   1.000
_cell.angle_alpha   90.00
_cell.angle_beta   90.00
_cell.angle_gamma   90.00
#
_symmetry.space_group_name_H-M   'P 1'
#
loop_
_entity.id
_entity.type
_entity.pdbx_description
1 polymer ?
#
loop_
_entity_poly.entity_id
_entity_poly.type
_entity_poly.pdbx_seq_one_letter_code
_entity_poly.pdbx_strand_id
1 'polypeptide(L)'
;MTNTASLETFDFLQLLYLLSGQGRTGVLTVHRADGPFQAFLEGERVRHLQFAAQTGLPALLRLLRDPQGRFQFDEGVRHPNPLLNTILDEVALEVLDSLPEVPLPFSGPVKITSPERVARIPWGLKEQEILKQIEVQRPVSVLSQDPDARWLLQKLHQIQLIAPRKSRVARLSVAVTREVRGVVVVDDLILRRWREDMLRPPQHIAVRTDDGQVHTLPVRGGPNLSNALLVPPELLMRTGLGAGDSVLVRPA
;
A
#
# COMPACT_ATOMS: atom_id res chain seq x y z
N MET A 1 16.73 -22.64 -21.29
CA MET A 1 16.71 -23.14 -19.91
C MET A 1 15.32 -22.89 -19.36
N THR A 2 14.52 -23.94 -19.20
CA THR A 2 13.11 -23.85 -18.79
C THR A 2 13.07 -23.76 -17.27
N ASN A 3 12.77 -22.57 -16.74
CA ASN A 3 12.73 -22.35 -15.29
C ASN A 3 11.30 -22.62 -14.81
N THR A 4 11.06 -23.83 -14.27
CA THR A 4 9.74 -24.23 -13.76
C THR A 4 9.66 -23.89 -12.27
N ALA A 5 8.65 -23.10 -11.89
CA ALA A 5 8.38 -22.74 -10.49
C ALA A 5 6.96 -23.17 -10.07
N SER A 6 6.68 -23.23 -8.76
CA SER A 6 5.42 -23.75 -8.19
C SER A 6 4.55 -22.63 -7.63
N LEU A 7 3.22 -22.71 -7.80
CA LEU A 7 2.28 -21.75 -7.19
C LEU A 7 2.08 -21.93 -5.69
N GLU A 8 2.55 -23.03 -5.10
CA GLU A 8 2.50 -23.24 -3.65
C GLU A 8 3.31 -22.20 -2.86
N THR A 9 4.27 -21.55 -3.51
CA THR A 9 5.16 -20.56 -2.90
C THR A 9 5.03 -19.15 -3.51
N PHE A 10 4.16 -18.97 -4.51
CA PHE A 10 4.03 -17.72 -5.26
C PHE A 10 2.57 -17.29 -5.40
N ASP A 11 2.31 -16.02 -5.14
CA ASP A 11 1.03 -15.41 -5.45
C ASP A 11 0.87 -15.28 -6.97
N PHE A 12 -0.21 -15.86 -7.51
CA PHE A 12 -0.45 -15.91 -8.95
C PHE A 12 -0.73 -14.53 -9.55
N LEU A 13 -1.45 -13.64 -8.85
CA LEU A 13 -1.70 -12.29 -9.34
C LEU A 13 -0.39 -11.50 -9.40
N GLN A 14 0.47 -11.64 -8.39
CA GLN A 14 1.80 -11.01 -8.40
C GLN A 14 2.66 -11.48 -9.58
N LEU A 15 2.59 -12.77 -9.92
CA LEU A 15 3.26 -13.31 -11.10
C LEU A 15 2.71 -12.70 -12.40
N LEU A 16 1.39 -12.56 -12.54
CA LEU A 16 0.78 -11.90 -13.69
C LEU A 16 1.22 -10.43 -13.78
N TYR A 17 1.25 -9.70 -12.66
CA TYR A 17 1.73 -8.31 -12.62
C TYR A 17 3.20 -8.19 -13.00
N LEU A 18 4.05 -9.12 -12.57
CA LEU A 18 5.46 -9.15 -12.95
C LEU A 18 5.63 -9.31 -14.47
N LEU A 19 4.87 -10.21 -15.09
CA LEU A 19 4.94 -10.45 -16.54
C LEU A 19 4.36 -9.28 -17.35
N SER A 20 3.19 -8.79 -16.95
CA SER A 20 2.49 -7.67 -17.58
C SER A 20 3.27 -6.35 -17.46
N GLY A 21 3.86 -6.08 -16.29
CA GLY A 21 4.66 -4.88 -16.05
C GLY A 21 5.96 -4.81 -16.86
N GLN A 22 6.46 -5.96 -17.35
CA GLN A 22 7.57 -6.01 -18.31
C GLN A 22 7.12 -5.87 -19.77
N GLY A 23 5.81 -5.70 -20.02
CA GLY A 23 5.24 -5.59 -21.36
C GLY A 23 5.37 -6.87 -22.18
N ARG A 24 5.54 -8.03 -21.54
CA ARG A 24 5.76 -9.30 -22.24
C ARG A 24 4.53 -9.72 -23.03
N THR A 25 4.78 -10.38 -24.15
CA THR A 25 3.76 -11.10 -24.91
C THR A 25 4.04 -12.59 -24.82
N GLY A 26 3.04 -13.41 -24.51
CA GLY A 26 3.22 -14.84 -24.34
C GLY A 26 2.06 -15.51 -23.62
N VAL A 27 2.25 -16.78 -23.27
CA VAL A 27 1.29 -17.56 -22.47
C VAL A 27 1.92 -18.01 -21.16
N LEU A 28 1.28 -17.68 -20.05
CA LEU A 28 1.56 -18.28 -18.75
C LEU A 28 0.69 -19.52 -18.59
N THR A 29 1.31 -20.70 -18.56
CA THR A 29 0.62 -21.98 -18.35
C THR A 29 0.88 -22.47 -16.94
N VAL A 30 -0.16 -22.87 -16.22
CA VAL A 30 -0.07 -23.57 -14.94
C VAL A 30 -0.56 -25.00 -15.13
N HIS A 31 0.33 -25.96 -14.92
CA HIS A 31 0.08 -27.39 -15.04
C HIS A 31 -0.45 -27.95 -13.73
N ARG A 32 -1.65 -28.53 -13.78
CA ARG A 32 -2.34 -29.19 -12.66
C ARG A 32 -2.91 -30.53 -13.10
N ALA A 33 -3.23 -31.38 -12.12
CA ALA A 33 -3.84 -32.69 -12.37
C ALA A 33 -5.25 -32.59 -12.99
N ASP A 34 -6.00 -31.53 -12.66
CA ASP A 34 -7.37 -31.28 -13.13
C ASP A 34 -7.46 -30.46 -14.42
N GLY A 35 -6.33 -30.27 -15.10
CA GLY A 35 -6.20 -29.58 -16.38
C GLY A 35 -5.32 -28.34 -16.31
N PRO A 36 -4.74 -27.91 -17.45
CA PRO A 36 -3.91 -26.71 -17.47
C PRO A 36 -4.77 -25.45 -17.39
N PHE A 37 -4.25 -24.46 -16.67
CA PHE A 37 -4.67 -23.07 -16.81
C PHE A 37 -3.73 -22.35 -17.79
N GLN A 38 -4.26 -21.46 -18.62
CA GLN A 38 -3.51 -20.64 -19.56
C GLN A 38 -3.97 -19.18 -19.49
N ALA A 39 -3.03 -18.27 -19.28
CA ALA A 39 -3.25 -16.82 -19.42
C ALA A 39 -2.38 -16.27 -20.54
N PHE A 40 -3.02 -15.78 -21.59
CA PHE A 40 -2.36 -15.13 -22.72
C PHE A 40 -2.29 -13.63 -22.48
N LEU A 41 -1.07 -13.10 -22.55
CA LEU A 41 -0.74 -11.70 -22.33
C LEU A 41 -0.20 -11.10 -23.62
N GLU A 42 -0.61 -9.87 -23.93
CA GLU A 42 -0.01 -9.04 -24.99
C GLU A 42 0.25 -7.64 -24.41
N GLY A 43 1.50 -7.39 -23.99
CA GLY A 43 1.85 -6.16 -23.28
C GLY A 43 1.18 -6.11 -21.90
N GLU A 44 0.49 -5.01 -21.61
CA GLU A 44 -0.25 -4.83 -20.34
C GLU A 44 -1.66 -5.46 -20.35
N ARG A 45 -2.03 -6.14 -21.45
CA ARG A 45 -3.39 -6.61 -21.68
C ARG A 45 -3.51 -8.12 -21.54
N VAL A 46 -4.59 -8.54 -20.90
CA VAL A 46 -5.04 -9.93 -20.87
C VAL A 46 -5.89 -10.18 -22.11
N ARG A 47 -5.53 -11.21 -22.87
CA ARG A 47 -6.09 -11.52 -24.19
C ARG A 47 -6.93 -12.78 -24.20
N HIS A 48 -6.57 -13.74 -23.34
CA HIS A 48 -7.32 -14.96 -23.15
C HIS A 48 -7.00 -15.56 -21.79
N LEU A 49 -8.01 -16.16 -21.15
CA LEU A 49 -7.88 -16.94 -19.92
C LEU A 49 -8.63 -18.24 -20.13
N GLN A 50 -8.02 -19.37 -19.82
CA GLN A 50 -8.63 -20.68 -19.95
C GLN A 50 -8.20 -21.60 -18.81
N PHE A 51 -9.14 -22.36 -18.27
CA PHE A 51 -8.87 -23.48 -17.35
C PHE A 51 -9.74 -24.64 -17.80
N ALA A 52 -9.14 -25.66 -18.42
CA ALA A 52 -9.88 -26.76 -19.03
C ALA A 52 -11.03 -26.22 -19.94
N ALA A 53 -12.29 -26.48 -19.58
CA ALA A 53 -13.47 -26.03 -20.32
C ALA A 53 -13.95 -24.61 -19.97
N GLN A 54 -13.41 -23.99 -18.91
CA GLN A 54 -13.78 -22.64 -18.50
C GLN A 54 -12.90 -21.61 -19.20
N THR A 55 -13.49 -20.48 -19.58
CA THR A 55 -12.78 -19.34 -20.20
C THR A 55 -13.09 -18.05 -19.46
N GLY A 56 -12.19 -17.06 -19.55
CA GLY A 56 -12.37 -15.75 -18.94
C GLY A 56 -12.19 -15.77 -17.42
N LEU A 57 -12.94 -14.92 -16.72
CA LEU A 57 -12.87 -14.78 -15.25
C LEU A 57 -13.16 -16.06 -14.47
N PRO A 58 -14.15 -16.90 -14.85
CA PRO A 58 -14.35 -18.19 -14.17
C PRO A 58 -13.11 -19.08 -14.15
N ALA A 59 -12.31 -19.07 -15.22
CA ALA A 59 -11.06 -19.82 -15.29
C ALA A 59 -10.02 -19.30 -14.28
N LEU A 60 -9.87 -17.98 -14.19
CA LEU A 60 -8.95 -17.35 -13.24
C LEU A 60 -9.41 -17.54 -11.80
N LEU A 61 -10.71 -17.37 -11.53
CA LEU A 61 -11.29 -17.57 -10.21
C LEU A 61 -11.06 -19.01 -9.71
N ARG A 62 -11.24 -20.00 -10.59
CA ARG A 62 -10.96 -21.39 -10.27
C ARG A 62 -9.50 -21.60 -9.84
N LEU A 63 -8.54 -21.02 -10.58
CA LEU A 63 -7.14 -21.09 -10.21
C LEU A 63 -6.85 -20.40 -8.86
N LEU A 64 -7.40 -19.21 -8.63
CA LEU A 64 -7.14 -18.43 -7.42
C LEU A 64 -7.75 -19.04 -6.15
N ARG A 65 -8.83 -19.81 -6.27
CA ARG A 65 -9.45 -20.52 -5.12
C ARG A 65 -8.59 -21.67 -4.61
N ASP A 66 -7.74 -22.23 -5.46
CA ASP A 66 -6.84 -23.33 -5.12
C ASP A 66 -5.52 -23.17 -5.89
N PRO A 67 -4.64 -22.26 -5.47
CA PRO A 67 -3.44 -21.88 -6.23
C PRO A 67 -2.36 -22.95 -6.10
N GLN A 68 -2.45 -23.99 -6.92
CA GLN A 68 -1.50 -25.10 -6.97
C GLN A 68 -1.01 -25.36 -8.40
N GLY A 69 0.10 -26.08 -8.51
CA GLY A 69 0.65 -26.53 -9.78
C GLY A 69 1.95 -25.83 -10.18
N ARG A 70 2.58 -26.37 -11.21
CA ARG A 70 3.83 -25.84 -11.78
C ARG A 70 3.51 -24.90 -12.91
N PHE A 71 4.16 -23.74 -12.95
CA PHE A 71 3.94 -22.77 -14.00
C PHE A 71 5.16 -22.60 -14.92
N GLN A 72 4.88 -22.20 -16.15
CA GLN A 72 5.85 -21.84 -17.17
C GLN A 72 5.32 -20.67 -17.99
N PHE A 73 6.21 -19.78 -18.45
CA PHE A 73 5.86 -18.71 -19.36
C PHE A 73 6.55 -18.93 -20.71
N ASP A 74 5.74 -19.11 -21.76
CA ASP A 74 6.21 -19.29 -23.13
C ASP A 74 6.08 -17.95 -23.88
N GLU A 75 7.21 -17.29 -24.11
CA GLU A 75 7.29 -15.95 -24.69
C GLU A 75 7.01 -15.94 -26.20
N GLY A 76 6.40 -14.87 -26.69
CA GLY A 76 6.05 -14.65 -28.10
C GLY A 76 4.78 -15.37 -28.57
N VAL A 77 4.23 -16.27 -27.76
CA VAL A 77 3.00 -17.01 -28.10
C VAL A 77 1.77 -16.11 -28.01
N ARG A 78 0.94 -16.10 -29.05
CA ARG A 78 -0.34 -15.39 -29.09
C ARG A 78 -1.49 -16.38 -29.23
N HIS A 79 -2.62 -16.06 -28.60
CA HIS A 79 -3.83 -16.86 -28.79
C HIS A 79 -4.39 -16.61 -30.19
N PRO A 80 -4.76 -17.66 -30.97
CA PRO A 80 -5.25 -17.48 -32.34
C PRO A 80 -6.57 -16.71 -32.41
N ASN A 81 -7.47 -16.93 -31.43
CA ASN A 81 -8.79 -16.30 -31.36
C ASN A 81 -9.01 -15.73 -29.94
N PRO A 82 -8.39 -14.58 -29.58
CA PRO A 82 -8.51 -14.02 -28.23
C PRO A 82 -9.96 -13.60 -27.95
N LEU A 83 -10.42 -13.82 -26.72
CA LEU A 83 -11.78 -13.50 -26.29
C LEU A 83 -11.83 -12.27 -25.36
N LEU A 84 -10.66 -11.81 -24.90
CA LEU A 84 -10.52 -10.68 -24.00
C LEU A 84 -9.65 -9.61 -24.64
N ASN A 85 -9.88 -8.39 -24.21
CA ASN A 85 -9.01 -7.27 -24.53
C ASN A 85 -9.09 -6.27 -23.38
N THR A 86 -8.54 -6.64 -22.22
CA THR A 86 -8.75 -5.90 -20.97
C THR A 86 -7.41 -5.70 -20.27
N ILE A 87 -7.23 -4.59 -19.55
CA ILE A 87 -6.02 -4.42 -18.73
C ILE A 87 -6.04 -5.38 -17.55
N LEU A 88 -4.86 -5.79 -17.07
CA LEU A 88 -4.78 -6.75 -15.97
C LEU A 88 -5.48 -6.24 -14.68
N ASP A 89 -5.43 -4.95 -14.41
CA ASP A 89 -6.06 -4.36 -13.22
C ASP A 89 -7.58 -4.53 -13.19
N GLU A 90 -8.27 -4.35 -14.31
CA GLU A 90 -9.71 -4.59 -14.41
C GLU A 90 -10.05 -6.08 -14.16
N VAL A 91 -9.30 -6.99 -14.79
CA VAL A 91 -9.48 -8.44 -14.60
C VAL A 91 -9.24 -8.83 -13.15
N ALA A 92 -8.21 -8.27 -12.51
CA ALA A 92 -7.88 -8.55 -11.12
C ALA A 92 -8.95 -8.02 -10.16
N LEU A 93 -9.44 -6.79 -10.36
CA LEU A 93 -10.52 -6.23 -9.55
C LEU A 93 -11.80 -7.05 -9.64
N GLU A 94 -12.17 -7.50 -10.83
CA GLU A 94 -13.40 -8.27 -11.06
C GLU A 94 -13.29 -9.70 -10.51
N VAL A 95 -12.14 -10.37 -10.62
CA VAL A 95 -11.98 -11.70 -10.03
C VAL A 95 -11.97 -11.64 -8.50
N LEU A 96 -11.41 -10.57 -7.93
CA LEU A 96 -11.38 -10.35 -6.49
C LEU A 96 -12.78 -10.12 -5.90
N ASP A 97 -13.75 -9.64 -6.69
CA ASP A 97 -15.16 -9.52 -6.26
C ASP A 97 -15.78 -10.88 -5.87
N SER A 98 -15.20 -11.99 -6.33
CA SER A 98 -15.71 -13.35 -6.10
C SER A 98 -14.88 -14.19 -5.12
N LEU A 99 -13.85 -13.59 -4.51
CA LEU A 99 -12.98 -14.22 -3.51
C LEU A 99 -13.35 -13.80 -2.08
N PRO A 100 -12.97 -14.55 -1.04
CA PRO A 100 -13.26 -14.17 0.33
C PRO A 100 -12.59 -12.85 0.76
N GLU A 101 -13.24 -12.15 1.69
CA GLU A 101 -12.71 -10.93 2.30
C GLU A 101 -11.39 -11.20 3.03
N VAL A 102 -10.34 -10.42 2.75
CA VAL A 102 -9.05 -10.51 3.45
C VAL A 102 -8.84 -9.22 4.25
N PRO A 103 -8.74 -9.27 5.58
CA PRO A 103 -8.62 -8.06 6.40
C PRO A 103 -7.33 -7.30 6.07
N LEU A 104 -7.44 -5.96 6.05
CA LEU A 104 -6.29 -5.09 5.84
C LEU A 104 -5.35 -5.14 7.06
N PRO A 105 -4.02 -5.23 6.86
CA PRO A 105 -3.06 -5.30 7.97
C PRO A 105 -2.77 -3.94 8.62
N PHE A 106 -3.53 -2.88 8.29
CA PHE A 106 -3.33 -1.52 8.76
C PHE A 106 -4.65 -0.76 8.90
N SER A 107 -4.67 0.20 9.81
CA SER A 107 -5.84 1.03 10.13
C SER A 107 -5.63 2.53 9.83
N GLY A 108 -4.39 2.96 9.62
CA GLY A 108 -4.04 4.37 9.37
C GLY A 108 -4.27 4.83 7.92
N PRO A 109 -3.85 6.06 7.57
CA PRO A 109 -3.89 6.54 6.20
C PRO A 109 -3.05 5.68 5.25
N VAL A 110 -3.50 5.60 4.00
CA VAL A 110 -2.80 4.92 2.92
C VAL A 110 -2.44 5.91 1.82
N LYS A 111 -1.52 5.51 0.96
CA LYS A 111 -1.19 6.23 -0.27
C LYS A 111 -1.43 5.35 -1.48
N ILE A 112 -1.80 5.97 -2.59
CA ILE A 112 -1.79 5.32 -3.91
C ILE A 112 -0.32 5.11 -4.30
N THR A 113 0.03 3.88 -4.68
CA THR A 113 1.41 3.48 -5.05
C THR A 113 1.69 3.66 -6.54
N SER A 114 0.66 3.53 -7.37
CA SER A 114 0.72 3.67 -8.84
C SER A 114 -0.45 4.50 -9.37
N PRO A 115 -0.36 5.85 -9.30
CA PRO A 115 -1.42 6.73 -9.80
C PRO A 115 -1.75 6.50 -11.27
N GLU A 116 -0.75 6.17 -12.09
CA GLU A 116 -0.90 5.86 -13.51
C GLU A 116 -1.76 4.62 -13.79
N ARG A 117 -1.66 3.57 -12.94
CA ARG A 117 -2.50 2.37 -13.05
C ARG A 117 -3.92 2.67 -12.58
N VAL A 118 -4.05 3.38 -11.46
CA VAL A 118 -5.36 3.83 -10.95
C VAL A 118 -6.09 4.65 -12.01
N ALA A 119 -5.42 5.57 -12.70
CA ALA A 119 -6.04 6.43 -13.71
C ALA A 119 -6.56 5.69 -14.96
N ARG A 120 -6.08 4.47 -15.23
CA ARG A 120 -6.50 3.68 -16.41
C ARG A 120 -7.76 2.85 -16.16
N ILE A 121 -8.14 2.66 -14.90
CA ILE A 121 -9.29 1.83 -14.53
C ILE A 121 -10.57 2.67 -14.62
N PRO A 122 -11.64 2.16 -15.26
CA PRO A 122 -12.91 2.88 -15.39
C PRO A 122 -13.72 2.82 -14.08
N TRP A 123 -13.31 3.59 -13.07
CA TRP A 123 -13.98 3.62 -11.77
C TRP A 123 -15.41 4.15 -11.83
N GLY A 124 -16.32 3.50 -11.10
CA GLY A 124 -17.66 4.01 -10.83
C GLY A 124 -17.66 5.21 -9.87
N LEU A 125 -18.79 5.93 -9.78
CA LEU A 125 -18.90 7.15 -8.97
C LEU A 125 -18.58 6.92 -7.48
N LYS A 126 -19.03 5.80 -6.89
CA LYS A 126 -18.76 5.48 -5.49
C LYS A 126 -17.27 5.19 -5.25
N GLU A 127 -16.64 4.46 -6.16
CA GLU A 127 -15.21 4.13 -6.09
C GLU A 127 -14.35 5.39 -6.24
N GLN A 128 -14.71 6.29 -7.16
CA GLN A 128 -14.06 7.59 -7.31
C GLN A 128 -14.14 8.43 -6.03
N GLU A 129 -15.28 8.43 -5.35
CA GLU A 129 -15.40 9.14 -4.07
C GLU A 129 -14.49 8.53 -3.00
N ILE A 130 -14.43 7.19 -2.90
CA ILE A 130 -13.51 6.51 -1.97
C ILE A 130 -12.04 6.85 -2.29
N LEU A 131 -11.66 6.86 -3.57
CA LEU A 131 -10.31 7.24 -4.01
C LEU A 131 -9.99 8.68 -3.62
N LYS A 132 -10.91 9.64 -3.78
CA LYS A 132 -10.73 11.02 -3.27
C LYS A 132 -10.54 11.05 -1.76
N GLN A 133 -11.27 10.23 -1.00
CA GLN A 133 -11.08 10.14 0.45
C GLN A 133 -9.69 9.60 0.83
N ILE A 134 -9.11 8.70 0.03
CA ILE A 134 -7.72 8.25 0.17
C ILE A 134 -6.73 9.38 -0.14
N GLU A 135 -6.97 10.18 -1.19
CA GLU A 135 -6.13 11.33 -1.53
C GLU A 135 -6.11 12.38 -0.41
N VAL A 136 -7.26 12.61 0.23
CA VAL A 136 -7.37 13.40 1.45
C VAL A 136 -7.04 12.60 2.71
N GLN A 137 -6.27 11.52 2.57
CA GLN A 137 -5.64 10.70 3.61
C GLN A 137 -6.56 10.30 4.76
N ARG A 138 -7.83 10.06 4.46
CA ARG A 138 -8.77 9.57 5.46
C ARG A 138 -8.30 8.19 5.95
N PRO A 139 -8.23 7.94 7.27
CA PRO A 139 -7.73 6.67 7.79
C PRO A 139 -8.58 5.48 7.34
N VAL A 140 -7.94 4.35 7.07
CA VAL A 140 -8.61 3.10 6.70
C VAL A 140 -9.63 2.68 7.75
N SER A 141 -9.35 2.84 9.04
CA SER A 141 -10.31 2.53 10.11
C SER A 141 -11.63 3.28 10.02
N VAL A 142 -11.61 4.49 9.44
CA VAL A 142 -12.81 5.31 9.22
C VAL A 142 -13.48 4.93 7.91
N LEU A 143 -12.71 4.76 6.84
CA LEU A 143 -13.24 4.37 5.52
C LEU A 143 -13.91 3.00 5.56
N SER A 144 -13.29 2.02 6.23
CA SER A 144 -13.79 0.64 6.32
C SER A 144 -15.07 0.49 7.15
N GLN A 145 -15.63 1.58 7.69
CA GLN A 145 -16.99 1.58 8.25
C GLN A 145 -18.06 1.47 7.15
N ASP A 146 -17.77 1.95 5.94
CA ASP A 146 -18.59 1.67 4.74
C ASP A 146 -18.14 0.33 4.14
N PRO A 147 -19.03 -0.67 4.02
CA PRO A 147 -18.70 -1.98 3.44
C PRO A 147 -18.09 -1.89 2.04
N ASP A 148 -18.56 -0.98 1.20
CA ASP A 148 -18.05 -0.86 -0.18
C ASP A 148 -16.64 -0.26 -0.19
N ALA A 149 -16.37 0.70 0.70
CA ALA A 149 -15.03 1.25 0.87
C ALA A 149 -14.06 0.22 1.45
N ARG A 150 -14.52 -0.57 2.43
CA ARG A 150 -13.74 -1.68 2.99
C ARG A 150 -13.36 -2.68 1.90
N TRP A 151 -14.33 -3.07 1.08
CA TRP A 151 -14.13 -3.99 -0.04
C TRP A 151 -13.13 -3.44 -1.06
N LEU A 152 -13.33 -2.22 -1.54
CA LEU A 152 -12.44 -1.58 -2.50
C LEU A 152 -11.01 -1.46 -1.96
N LEU A 153 -10.83 -1.03 -0.71
CA LEU A 153 -9.51 -0.89 -0.09
C LEU A 153 -8.76 -2.23 -0.04
N GLN A 154 -9.46 -3.34 0.24
CA GLN A 154 -8.85 -4.67 0.22
C GLN A 154 -8.42 -5.09 -1.16
N LYS A 155 -9.28 -4.90 -2.17
CA LYS A 155 -8.94 -5.20 -3.56
C LYS A 155 -7.69 -4.41 -3.97
N LEU A 156 -7.70 -3.09 -3.75
CA LEU A 156 -6.57 -2.21 -4.04
C LEU A 156 -5.28 -2.63 -3.32
N HIS A 157 -5.38 -3.15 -2.09
CA HIS A 157 -4.22 -3.64 -1.36
C HIS A 157 -3.64 -4.92 -1.99
N GLN A 158 -4.49 -5.89 -2.32
CA GLN A 158 -4.07 -7.17 -2.91
C GLN A 158 -3.36 -6.97 -4.26
N ILE A 159 -3.84 -6.02 -5.07
CA ILE A 159 -3.21 -5.67 -6.36
C ILE A 159 -2.11 -4.59 -6.25
N GLN A 160 -1.69 -4.28 -5.03
CA GLN A 160 -0.61 -3.35 -4.70
C GLN A 160 -0.80 -1.93 -5.26
N LEU A 161 -2.03 -1.44 -5.35
CA LEU A 161 -2.35 -0.05 -5.71
C LEU A 161 -2.43 0.89 -4.50
N ILE A 162 -2.46 0.34 -3.28
CA ILE A 162 -2.31 1.11 -2.05
C ILE A 162 -1.27 0.48 -1.11
N ALA A 163 -0.65 1.34 -0.30
CA ALA A 163 0.24 0.94 0.77
C ALA A 163 0.03 1.83 2.00
N PRO A 164 0.30 1.34 3.23
CA PRO A 164 0.23 2.17 4.42
C PRO A 164 1.19 3.36 4.30
N ARG A 165 0.69 4.55 4.61
CA ARG A 165 1.54 5.74 4.66
C ARG A 165 2.29 5.73 5.99
N LYS A 166 3.58 5.39 5.96
CA LYS A 166 4.43 5.46 7.15
C LYS A 166 4.69 6.93 7.48
N SER A 167 4.16 7.38 8.62
CA SER A 167 4.58 8.67 9.17
C SER A 167 6.06 8.57 9.57
N ARG A 168 6.91 9.46 9.06
CA ARG A 168 8.36 9.38 9.27
C ARG A 168 8.68 9.58 10.75
N VAL A 169 9.30 8.60 11.39
CA VAL A 169 9.86 8.78 12.73
C VAL A 169 11.21 9.51 12.60
N ALA A 170 11.40 10.58 13.37
CA ALA A 170 12.69 11.26 13.51
C ALA A 170 13.32 10.84 14.83
N ARG A 171 14.62 10.54 14.84
CA ARG A 171 15.39 10.39 16.08
C ARG A 171 16.00 11.74 16.42
N LEU A 172 15.60 12.32 17.55
CA LEU A 172 16.03 13.64 18.01
C LEU A 172 16.76 13.55 19.34
N SER A 173 17.63 14.52 19.60
CA SER A 173 18.29 14.71 20.89
C SER A 173 17.57 15.81 21.66
N VAL A 174 17.17 15.54 22.89
CA VAL A 174 16.49 16.52 23.74
C VAL A 174 17.47 17.63 24.11
N ALA A 175 17.08 18.88 23.90
CA ALA A 175 17.85 20.05 24.33
C ALA A 175 16.91 21.05 25.01
N VAL A 176 17.46 21.84 25.94
CA VAL A 176 16.66 22.79 26.72
C VAL A 176 16.53 24.11 25.98
N THR A 177 15.33 24.69 25.96
CA THR A 177 15.09 26.07 25.50
C THR A 177 14.37 26.89 26.56
N ARG A 178 14.54 28.21 26.55
CA ARG A 178 13.77 29.15 27.39
C ARG A 178 12.94 30.13 26.56
N GLU A 179 12.97 30.00 25.24
CA GLU A 179 12.34 30.93 24.29
C GLU A 179 10.84 30.67 24.11
N VAL A 180 10.37 29.46 24.42
CA VAL A 180 8.98 29.04 24.32
C VAL A 180 8.48 28.47 25.64
N ARG A 181 7.16 28.38 25.80
CA ARG A 181 6.49 27.73 26.93
C ARG A 181 5.38 26.82 26.46
N GLY A 182 5.22 25.67 27.12
CA GLY A 182 4.14 24.70 26.90
C GLY A 182 4.16 23.98 25.54
N VAL A 183 5.21 24.21 24.73
CA VAL A 183 5.34 23.70 23.36
C VAL A 183 6.79 23.30 23.12
N VAL A 184 7.01 22.19 22.42
CA VAL A 184 8.35 21.78 21.98
C VAL A 184 8.64 22.35 20.59
N VAL A 185 9.92 22.57 20.29
CA VAL A 185 10.35 23.06 18.97
C VAL A 185 11.15 21.98 18.26
N VAL A 186 10.82 21.72 17.01
CA VAL A 186 11.59 20.85 16.12
C VAL A 186 11.96 21.62 14.85
N ASP A 187 12.96 21.12 14.12
CA ASP A 187 13.40 21.75 12.88
C ASP A 187 12.28 21.89 11.85
N ASP A 188 12.19 23.07 11.20
CA ASP A 188 11.22 23.35 10.15
C ASP A 188 11.28 22.35 8.99
N LEU A 189 12.45 21.79 8.66
CA LEU A 189 12.60 20.74 7.65
C LEU A 189 11.89 19.45 8.06
N ILE A 190 11.94 19.10 9.35
CA ILE A 190 11.25 17.92 9.89
C ILE A 190 9.73 18.14 9.85
N LEU A 191 9.25 19.29 10.34
CA LEU A 191 7.83 19.62 10.24
C LEU A 191 7.34 19.69 8.80
N ARG A 192 8.13 20.27 7.90
CA ARG A 192 7.79 20.34 6.48
C ARG A 192 7.64 18.95 5.88
N ARG A 193 8.57 18.04 6.16
CA ARG A 193 8.51 16.63 5.71
C ARG A 193 7.29 15.91 6.27
N TRP A 194 6.95 16.11 7.55
CA TRP A 194 5.73 15.56 8.13
C TRP A 194 4.47 16.18 7.54
N ARG A 195 4.47 17.48 7.24
CA ARG A 195 3.37 18.17 6.56
C ARG A 195 3.19 17.66 5.12
N GLU A 196 4.25 17.35 4.39
CA GLU A 196 4.13 16.69 3.07
C GLU A 196 3.43 15.32 3.19
N ASP A 197 3.52 14.70 4.36
CA ASP A 197 2.90 13.43 4.71
C ASP A 197 1.51 13.53 5.36
N MET A 198 0.98 14.74 5.61
CA MET A 198 -0.27 14.98 6.34
C MET A 198 -1.10 16.12 5.71
N LEU A 199 -2.43 16.10 5.81
CA LEU A 199 -3.25 17.22 5.28
C LEU A 199 -3.09 18.53 6.04
N ARG A 200 -2.72 18.45 7.31
CA ARG A 200 -2.56 19.61 8.18
C ARG A 200 -1.18 19.55 8.82
N PRO A 201 -0.55 20.71 9.07
CA PRO A 201 0.67 20.75 9.87
C PRO A 201 0.40 20.06 11.22
N PRO A 202 1.27 19.16 11.67
CA PRO A 202 1.09 18.51 12.96
C PRO A 202 1.12 19.57 14.05
N GLN A 203 0.09 19.57 14.89
CA GLN A 203 0.01 20.45 16.07
C GLN A 203 0.60 19.79 17.31
N HIS A 204 0.73 18.46 17.27
CA HIS A 204 1.28 17.65 18.35
C HIS A 204 2.22 16.59 17.77
N ILE A 205 3.18 16.17 18.59
CA ILE A 205 4.09 15.06 18.30
C ILE A 205 4.05 14.06 19.44
N ALA A 206 4.19 12.79 19.10
CA ALA A 206 4.43 11.71 20.04
C ALA A 206 5.94 11.53 20.19
N VAL A 207 6.43 11.70 21.41
CA VAL A 207 7.83 11.51 21.79
C VAL A 207 7.92 10.20 22.55
N ARG A 208 8.62 9.21 21.98
CA ARG A 208 8.91 7.93 22.60
C ARG A 208 10.34 7.93 23.15
N THR A 209 10.47 7.69 24.44
CA THR A 209 11.73 7.51 25.16
C THR A 209 12.26 6.08 25.00
N ASP A 210 13.53 5.87 25.36
CA ASP A 210 14.17 4.55 25.24
C ASP A 210 13.58 3.50 26.21
N ASP A 211 13.02 3.94 27.35
CA ASP A 211 12.25 3.09 28.28
C ASP A 211 10.84 2.76 27.76
N GLY A 212 10.47 3.26 26.58
CA GLY A 212 9.22 2.93 25.89
C GLY A 212 8.03 3.82 26.26
N GLN A 213 8.19 4.78 27.17
CA GLN A 213 7.14 5.76 27.46
C GLN A 213 6.85 6.66 26.26
N VAL A 214 5.59 7.06 26.09
CA VAL A 214 5.17 7.92 24.98
C VAL A 214 4.46 9.15 25.54
N HIS A 215 4.99 10.33 25.22
CA HIS A 215 4.40 11.61 25.59
C HIS A 215 3.88 12.33 24.35
N THR A 216 2.64 12.81 24.39
CA THR A 216 2.09 13.67 23.34
C THR A 216 2.28 15.14 23.75
N LEU A 217 3.04 15.89 22.96
CA LEU A 217 3.40 17.28 23.25
C LEU A 217 3.00 18.21 22.10
N PRO A 218 2.50 19.43 22.37
CA PRO A 218 2.29 20.44 21.34
C PRO A 218 3.62 20.79 20.66
N VAL A 219 3.62 20.98 19.34
CA VAL A 219 4.84 21.24 18.55
C VAL A 219 4.78 22.57 17.78
N ARG A 220 5.93 23.22 17.64
CA ARG A 220 6.18 24.32 16.71
C ARG A 220 7.47 24.09 15.92
N GLY A 221 7.58 24.79 14.79
CA GLY A 221 8.76 24.78 13.95
C GLY A 221 9.75 25.85 14.36
N GLY A 222 11.04 25.55 14.21
CA GLY A 222 12.13 26.51 14.36
C GLY A 222 13.22 26.26 13.33
N PRO A 223 13.93 27.30 12.87
CA PRO A 223 14.99 27.15 11.88
C PRO A 223 16.28 26.59 12.51
N ASN A 224 17.04 25.81 11.73
CA ASN A 224 18.42 25.39 12.03
C ASN A 224 18.59 24.57 13.32
N LEU A 225 17.61 23.74 13.67
CA LEU A 225 17.68 22.85 14.84
C LEU A 225 18.22 21.46 14.50
N SER A 226 18.26 21.10 13.21
CA SER A 226 18.75 19.81 12.71
C SER A 226 18.05 18.63 13.40
N ASN A 227 18.73 17.95 14.33
CA ASN A 227 18.24 16.79 15.07
C ASN A 227 17.90 17.11 16.54
N ALA A 228 17.82 18.38 16.93
CA ALA A 228 17.44 18.77 18.28
C ALA A 228 15.91 18.82 18.44
N LEU A 229 15.43 18.33 19.58
CA LEU A 229 14.09 18.59 20.10
C LEU A 229 14.25 19.61 21.23
N LEU A 230 13.89 20.86 20.99
CA LEU A 230 13.95 21.88 22.03
C LEU A 230 12.73 21.75 22.96
N VAL A 231 12.99 21.51 24.24
CA VAL A 231 11.95 21.30 25.25
C VAL A 231 12.13 22.35 26.35
N PRO A 232 11.09 23.10 26.70
CA PRO A 232 11.15 24.06 27.80
C PRO A 232 11.13 23.35 29.17
N PRO A 233 11.70 23.96 30.23
CA PRO A 233 11.95 23.29 31.50
C PRO A 233 10.70 22.68 32.14
N GLU A 234 9.55 23.33 32.03
CA GLU A 234 8.29 22.83 32.57
C GLU A 234 7.82 21.54 31.90
N LEU A 235 8.13 21.36 30.60
CA LEU A 235 7.82 20.13 29.90
C LEU A 235 8.80 19.02 30.28
N LEU A 236 10.09 19.32 30.44
CA LEU A 236 11.09 18.35 30.94
C LEU A 236 10.70 17.81 32.31
N MET A 237 10.30 18.70 33.23
CA MET A 237 9.85 18.30 34.58
C MET A 237 8.58 17.42 34.53
N ARG A 238 7.65 17.71 33.61
CA ARG A 238 6.39 16.96 33.48
C ARG A 238 6.56 15.59 32.84
N THR A 239 7.46 15.47 31.87
CA THR A 239 7.68 14.22 31.12
C THR A 239 8.85 13.40 31.66
N GLY A 240 9.71 13.97 32.51
CA GLY A 240 10.93 13.33 32.98
C GLY A 240 12.03 13.22 31.92
N LEU A 241 11.90 13.95 30.79
CA LEU A 241 12.91 13.95 29.73
C LEU A 241 14.19 14.65 30.23
N GLY A 242 15.34 14.04 29.99
CA GLY A 242 16.66 14.58 30.26
C GLY A 242 17.25 15.30 29.05
N ALA A 243 18.03 16.37 29.27
CA ALA A 243 18.80 16.98 28.20
C ALA A 243 19.90 16.01 27.73
N GLY A 244 20.01 15.81 26.42
CA GLY A 244 20.89 14.83 25.78
C GLY A 244 20.21 13.51 25.46
N ASP A 245 18.99 13.26 25.96
CA ASP A 245 18.27 12.02 25.69
C ASP A 245 18.00 11.85 24.19
N SER A 246 18.20 10.63 23.68
CA SER A 246 17.77 10.26 22.34
C SER A 246 16.32 9.81 22.38
N VAL A 247 15.46 10.45 21.60
CA VAL A 247 14.03 10.15 21.55
C VAL A 247 13.56 9.91 20.12
N LEU A 248 12.56 9.03 19.97
CA LEU A 248 11.89 8.79 18.71
C LEU A 248 10.63 9.63 18.63
N VAL A 249 10.56 10.51 17.65
CA VAL A 249 9.53 11.51 17.51
C VAL A 249 8.76 11.27 16.22
N ARG A 250 7.43 11.31 16.30
CA ARG A 250 6.56 11.25 15.13
C ARG A 250 5.38 12.20 15.31
N PRO A 251 4.68 12.59 14.24
CA PRO A 251 3.38 13.21 14.35
C PRO A 251 2.41 12.37 15.20
N ALA A 252 1.67 13.03 16.10
CA ALA A 252 0.64 12.43 16.93
C ALA A 252 -0.73 12.47 16.24
#